data_AF-A0A7C8E5X3-F1
#
_entry.id   AF-A0A7C8E5X3-F1
#
_cell.length_a   1.000
_cell.length_b   1.000
_cell.length_c   1.000
_cell.angle_alpha   90.00
_cell.angle_beta   90.00
_cell.angle_gamma   90.00
#
_symmetry.space_group_name_H-M   'P 1'
#
loop_
_entity.id
_entity.type
_entity.pdbx_description
1 polymer ?
#
loop_
_entity_poly.entity_id
_entity_poly.type
_entity_poly.pdbx_seq_one_letter_code
_entity_poly.pdbx_strand_id
1 'polypeptide(L)' 'MMVADKVILMKSGKIINEGKPKDIIVKRLIEETYGCPVDVIKENDELFIKLHL' A
#
# COMPACT_ATOMS: atom_id res chain seq x y z
N MET A 1 10.49 -1.02 -9.38
CA MET A 1 9.92 0.15 -10.08
C MET A 1 8.43 0.25 -9.80
N MET A 2 8.02 1.31 -9.11
CA MET A 2 6.61 1.54 -8.84
C MET A 2 5.98 2.25 -10.05
N VAL A 3 5.13 1.53 -10.77
CA VAL A 3 4.72 1.87 -12.16
C VAL A 3 3.37 2.58 -12.27
N ALA A 4 2.76 3.00 -11.16
CA ALA A 4 1.42 3.59 -11.15
C ALA A 4 1.44 5.06 -10.75
N ASP A 5 0.79 5.92 -11.52
CA ASP A 5 0.59 7.34 -11.17
C ASP A 5 -0.47 7.53 -10.07
N LYS A 6 -1.44 6.62 -10.02
CA LYS A 6 -2.55 6.63 -9.05
C LYS A 6 -2.86 5.22 -8.57
N VAL A 7 -3.21 5.09 -7.29
CA VAL A 7 -3.63 3.84 -6.64
C VAL A 7 -5.03 4.04 -6.07
N ILE A 8 -5.86 3.01 -6.19
CA ILE A 8 -7.16 2.90 -5.55
C ILE A 8 -7.11 1.68 -4.62
N LEU A 9 -7.36 1.90 -3.35
CA LEU A 9 -7.46 0.84 -2.35
C LEU A 9 -8.92 0.47 -2.14
N MET A 10 -9.24 -0.81 -2.31
CA MET A 10 -10.60 -1.32 -2.17
C MET A 10 -10.68 -2.42 -1.12
N LYS A 11 -11.78 -2.43 -0.35
CA LYS A 11 -12.13 -3.49 0.60
C LYS A 11 -13.63 -3.74 0.55
N SER A 12 -14.02 -5.01 0.48
CA SER A 12 -15.45 -5.41 0.47
C SER A 12 -16.30 -4.66 -0.56
N GLY A 13 -15.76 -4.50 -1.79
CA GLY A 13 -16.44 -3.83 -2.89
C GLY A 13 -16.53 -2.31 -2.79
N LYS A 14 -15.91 -1.68 -1.78
CA LYS A 14 -15.89 -0.22 -1.58
C LYS A 14 -14.49 0.34 -1.77
N ILE A 15 -14.40 1.55 -2.33
CA ILE A 15 -13.16 2.35 -2.34
C ILE A 15 -12.96 2.90 -0.93
N ILE A 16 -11.81 2.58 -0.34
CA ILE A 16 -11.43 3.03 1.01
C ILE A 16 -10.48 4.23 0.91
N ASN A 17 -9.62 4.26 -0.11
CA ASN A 17 -8.69 5.38 -0.33
C ASN A 17 -8.27 5.46 -1.81
N GLU A 18 -7.89 6.65 -2.27
CA GLU A 18 -7.33 6.86 -3.61
C GLU A 18 -6.33 8.02 -3.62
N GLY A 19 -5.25 7.89 -4.41
CA GLY A 19 -4.22 8.92 -4.44
C GLY A 19 -2.93 8.47 -5.10
N LYS A 20 -1.85 9.23 -4.89
CA LYS A 20 -0.52 8.79 -5.35
C LYS A 20 -0.10 7.58 -4.53
N PRO A 21 0.65 6.64 -5.11
CA PRO A 21 1.09 5.47 -4.36
C PRO A 21 1.82 5.78 -3.04
N LYS A 22 2.58 6.88 -2.99
CA LYS A 22 3.31 7.32 -1.79
C LYS A 22 2.39 7.67 -0.61
N ASP A 23 1.15 8.07 -0.91
CA ASP A 23 0.14 8.46 0.07
C ASP A 23 -0.71 7.26 0.50
N ILE A 24 -0.81 6.23 -0.36
CA ILE A 24 -1.66 5.04 -0.14
C ILE A 24 -0.88 3.85 0.41
N ILE A 25 0.37 3.64 -0.03
CA ILE A 25 1.23 2.53 0.37
C ILE A 25 1.93 2.91 1.69
N VAL A 26 1.14 2.99 2.76
CA VAL A 26 1.62 3.19 4.12
C VAL A 26 1.23 1.99 4.98
N LYS A 27 2.17 1.53 5.83
CA LYS A 27 2.05 0.31 6.65
C LYS A 27 0.67 0.19 7.29
N ARG A 28 0.28 1.21 8.05
CA ARG A 28 -1.01 1.27 8.76
C ARG A 28 -2.22 1.02 7.84
N LEU A 29 -2.27 1.65 6.66
CA LEU A 29 -3.43 1.55 5.76
C LEU A 29 -3.55 0.14 5.15
N ILE A 30 -2.41 -0.49 4.87
CA ILE A 30 -2.34 -1.86 4.35
C ILE A 30 -2.68 -2.87 5.44
N GLU A 31 -2.14 -2.71 6.66
CA GLU A 31 -2.46 -3.56 7.80
C GLU A 31 -3.96 -3.47 8.17
N GLU A 32 -4.53 -2.26 8.24
CA GLU A 32 -5.98 -2.07 8.51
C GLU A 32 -6.86 -2.66 7.39
N THR A 33 -6.39 -2.60 6.14
CA THR A 33 -7.16 -3.09 4.99
C THR A 33 -7.08 -4.61 4.86
N TYR A 34 -5.89 -5.20 4.93
CA TYR A 34 -5.66 -6.62 4.67
C TYR A 34 -5.55 -7.47 5.94
N GLY A 35 -5.47 -6.87 7.14
CA GLY A 35 -5.47 -7.57 8.42
C GLY A 35 -4.20 -8.38 8.70
N CYS A 36 -3.10 -8.09 7.99
CA CYS A 36 -1.82 -8.78 8.14
C CYS A 36 -0.70 -7.77 8.39
N PRO A 37 0.29 -8.11 9.24
CA PRO A 37 1.45 -7.26 9.46
C PRO A 37 2.29 -7.17 8.18
N VAL A 38 2.67 -5.94 7.81
CA VAL A 38 3.52 -5.69 6.64
C VAL A 38 4.65 -4.73 6.96
N ASP A 39 5.78 -4.87 6.29
CA ASP A 39 6.84 -3.88 6.28
C ASP A 39 6.86 -3.13 4.96
N VAL A 40 6.94 -1.79 5.05
CA VAL A 40 7.13 -0.92 3.89
C VAL A 40 8.61 -0.58 3.82
N ILE A 41 9.30 -1.12 2.82
CA ILE A 41 10.74 -0.95 2.61
C ILE A 41 10.94 0.10 1.52
N LYS A 42 11.80 1.09 1.78
CA LYS A 42 12.20 2.10 0.78
C LYS A 42 13.64 1.83 0.32
N GLU A 43 13.85 1.49 -0.94
CA GLU A 43 15.17 1.28 -1.54
C GLU A 43 15.27 2.08 -2.85
N ASN A 44 16.33 2.87 -3.02
CA ASN A 44 16.59 3.63 -4.26
C ASN A 44 15.37 4.42 -4.80
N ASP A 45 14.65 5.11 -3.91
CA ASP A 45 13.39 5.81 -4.18
C ASP A 45 12.18 4.97 -4.62
N GLU A 46 12.31 3.65 -4.58
CA GLU A 46 11.20 2.71 -4.75
C GLU A 46 10.63 2.28 -3.39
N LEU A 47 9.32 1.98 -3.34
CA LEU A 47 8.69 1.37 -2.16
C LEU A 47 8.28 -0.06 -2.48
N PHE A 48 8.58 -0.95 -1.53
CA PHE A 48 8.23 -2.36 -1.53
C PHE A 48 7.38 -2.68 -0.31
N ILE A 49 6.41 -3.57 -0.48
CA ILE A 49 5.61 -4.12 0.62
C ILE A 49 6.07 -5.56 0.83
N LYS A 50 6.56 -5.85 2.02
CA LYS A 50 6.92 -7.20 2.45
C LYS A 50 5.86 -7.72 3.41
N LEU A 51 5.17 -8.79 3.03
CA LEU A 51 4.27 -9.51 3.92
C LEU A 51 5.09 -10.40 4.87
N HIS A 52 4.70 -10.41 6.14
CA HIS A 52 5.14 -11.44 7.08
C HIS A 52 4.17 -12.62 6.93
N LEU A 53 4.54 -13.60 6.13
CA LEU A 53 3.86 -14.90 6.03
C LEU A 53 4.31 -15.84 7.14
#